data_AF-A0A952BLW0-F1
#
_entry.id   AF-A0A952BLW0-F1
#
_cell.length_a   1.000
_cell.length_b   1.000
_cell.length_c   1.000
_cell.angle_alpha   90.00
_cell.angle_beta   90.00
_cell.angle_gamma   90.00
#
_symmetry.space_group_name_H-M   'P 1'
#
loop_
_entity.id
_entity.type
_entity.pdbx_description
1 polymer ?
#
loop_
_entity_poly.entity_id
_entity_poly.type
_entity_poly.pdbx_seq_one_letter_code
_entity_poly.pdbx_strand_id
1 'polypeptide(L)'
;MRGPSFVHTRRWASLGGTATLVLLLVACPDRLLTMASPSTIDPQTLSVTSELGKRLRAHVEALASPELAGRKPGTPGIRAAADYITARFREAHLEPLPSLGGYGQPVSPFLGDNLIAVRPAAAPHRLSPGPLRWLLIGAHYDHLGGRYLGADDNASAVAILLETARLLPSLQHHPILFVAFNTEESPYIRTPLMGSQYFVDHLPAEIGSAASLQTVIIMDLMGGVHWAPLREVVFAAGAEKSPALYRRVKEVIRTLRREDGLTVLPVGMHLVEEIPLLGSTSFSDYDAFRDASVPFLFLSSGRTPRYHQPSDLPDTLHYERMAATVRWLSQAILHIDQDSEPYSFQADRLEFADEVASFRPIVSQAADQKTKIPGTSFLSLWKLKRDATWIQELDATPPSPEDIKRLERLSMRIQCLLVEFPVCFPI
;
A
#
# COMPACT_ATOMS: atom_id res chain seq x y z
N MET A 1 50.85 36.23 -71.77
CA MET A 1 49.74 35.35 -72.20
C MET A 1 48.49 35.78 -71.45
N ARG A 2 47.42 36.10 -72.21
CA ARG A 2 45.98 36.24 -71.87
C ARG A 2 45.58 37.02 -70.60
N GLY A 3 44.98 38.21 -70.78
CA GLY A 3 44.13 38.92 -69.79
C GLY A 3 42.67 38.42 -69.83
N PRO A 4 41.63 39.24 -69.56
CA PRO A 4 41.54 40.52 -68.82
C PRO A 4 40.27 40.66 -67.90
N SER A 5 40.08 41.87 -67.36
CA SER A 5 38.83 42.65 -67.10
C SER A 5 37.96 42.52 -65.81
N PHE A 6 37.94 43.64 -65.04
CA PHE A 6 36.84 44.46 -64.46
C PHE A 6 35.49 43.81 -64.04
N VAL A 7 34.80 44.18 -62.94
CA VAL A 7 34.08 45.46 -62.67
C VAL A 7 33.65 45.59 -61.17
N HIS A 8 33.58 46.86 -60.70
CA HIS A 8 32.95 47.49 -59.51
C HIS A 8 31.78 46.80 -58.75
N THR A 9 31.56 47.05 -57.44
CA THR A 9 30.87 48.26 -56.91
C THR A 9 30.79 48.30 -55.35
N ARG A 10 31.03 49.51 -54.76
CA ARG A 10 30.24 50.26 -53.74
C ARG A 10 29.65 49.45 -52.52
N ARG A 11 29.67 49.82 -51.22
CA ARG A 11 29.60 51.14 -50.54
C ARG A 11 29.21 50.96 -49.01
N TRP A 12 29.64 51.88 -48.10
CA TRP A 12 29.10 52.34 -46.76
C TRP A 12 29.18 51.35 -45.55
N ALA A 13 29.95 51.65 -44.50
CA ALA A 13 29.87 52.69 -43.44
C ALA A 13 29.03 52.24 -42.23
N SER A 14 29.74 51.86 -41.18
CA SER A 14 29.28 51.63 -39.81
C SER A 14 29.15 52.96 -39.07
N LEU A 15 28.05 53.17 -38.36
CA LEU A 15 27.96 54.15 -37.27
C LEU A 15 26.92 53.64 -36.25
N GLY A 16 27.38 53.53 -35.01
CA GLY A 16 26.59 53.11 -33.86
C GLY A 16 25.62 54.20 -33.38
N GLY A 17 24.61 53.74 -32.64
CA GLY A 17 23.69 54.58 -31.89
C GLY A 17 23.14 53.80 -30.71
N THR A 18 23.58 54.18 -29.51
CA THR A 18 23.06 53.74 -28.21
C THR A 18 21.69 54.36 -27.96
N ALA A 19 20.69 53.54 -27.63
CA ALA A 19 19.39 54.00 -27.15
C ALA A 19 19.10 53.41 -25.76
N THR A 20 19.06 54.30 -24.77
CA THR A 20 18.69 54.07 -23.37
C THR A 20 17.18 53.84 -23.29
N LEU A 21 16.74 52.70 -22.74
CA LEU A 21 15.34 52.41 -22.45
C LEU A 21 15.08 52.55 -20.95
N VAL A 22 14.22 53.50 -20.57
CA VAL A 22 13.75 53.74 -19.20
C VAL A 22 12.59 52.77 -18.92
N LEU A 23 12.73 51.91 -17.90
CA LEU A 23 11.68 51.02 -17.40
C LEU A 23 10.93 51.72 -16.26
N LEU A 24 9.64 52.02 -16.46
CA LEU A 24 8.72 52.46 -15.40
C LEU A 24 8.20 51.24 -14.63
N LEU A 25 8.65 51.06 -13.39
CA LEU A 25 8.11 50.11 -12.43
C LEU A 25 6.84 50.70 -11.79
N VAL A 26 5.67 50.14 -12.14
CA VAL A 26 4.42 50.37 -11.41
C VAL A 26 4.42 49.44 -10.20
N ALA A 27 4.60 50.02 -9.01
CA ALA A 27 4.41 49.34 -7.74
C ALA A 27 2.92 49.05 -7.53
N CYS A 28 2.54 47.78 -7.58
CA CYS A 28 1.24 47.31 -7.13
C CYS A 28 1.35 47.01 -5.63
N PRO A 29 0.47 47.54 -4.75
CA PRO A 29 0.57 47.28 -3.32
C PRO A 29 0.27 45.81 -3.02
N ASP A 30 1.19 45.19 -2.28
CA ASP A 30 1.15 43.84 -1.75
C ASP A 30 -0.16 43.57 -0.98
N ARG A 31 -1.18 43.09 -1.68
CA ARG A 31 -2.11 42.13 -1.10
C ARG A 31 -1.62 40.75 -1.49
N LEU A 32 -0.60 40.28 -0.77
CA LEU A 32 -0.37 38.86 -0.58
C LEU A 32 -1.64 38.29 0.05
N LEU A 33 -2.54 37.81 -0.80
CA LEU A 33 -3.48 36.76 -0.44
C LEU A 33 -2.61 35.65 0.14
N THR A 34 -2.63 35.48 1.46
CA THR A 34 -2.26 34.22 2.11
C THR A 34 -3.18 33.16 1.53
N MET A 35 -2.77 32.59 0.40
CA MET A 35 -3.31 31.33 -0.08
C MET A 35 -3.07 30.35 1.08
N ALA A 36 -4.15 29.86 1.67
CA ALA A 36 -4.07 28.81 2.68
C ALA A 36 -3.10 27.74 2.17
N SER A 37 -2.05 27.45 2.95
CA SER A 37 -1.10 26.41 2.62
C SER A 37 -1.84 25.10 2.35
N PRO A 38 -1.37 24.28 1.38
CA PRO A 38 -1.97 22.98 1.10
C PRO A 38 -2.12 22.18 2.40
N SER A 39 -3.20 21.39 2.51
CA SER A 39 -3.58 20.67 3.73
C SER A 39 -2.61 19.51 4.05
N THR A 40 -1.40 19.84 4.48
CA THR A 40 -0.48 18.93 5.15
C THR A 40 -1.10 18.55 6.50
N ILE A 41 -1.33 17.26 6.72
CA ILE A 41 -1.66 16.76 8.06
C ILE A 41 -0.36 16.54 8.81
N ASP A 42 -0.26 17.10 10.01
CA ASP A 42 0.70 16.66 11.00
C ASP A 42 0.12 15.44 11.73
N PRO A 43 0.65 14.22 11.52
CA PRO A 43 0.08 13.02 12.13
C PRO A 43 0.16 13.03 13.66
N GLN A 44 1.09 13.80 14.26
CA GLN A 44 1.20 13.92 15.72
C GLN A 44 -0.03 14.59 16.35
N THR A 45 -0.80 15.32 15.55
CA THR A 45 -2.05 15.97 15.98
C THR A 45 -3.25 15.02 15.97
N LEU A 46 -3.12 13.81 15.41
CA LEU A 46 -4.19 12.84 15.36
C LEU A 46 -4.40 12.21 16.73
N SER A 47 -5.61 12.33 17.26
CA SER A 47 -5.95 11.81 18.59
C SER A 47 -5.95 10.29 18.62
N VAL A 48 -5.45 9.71 19.71
CA VAL A 48 -5.58 8.29 20.04
C VAL A 48 -6.43 8.16 21.31
N THR A 49 -7.68 7.82 21.12
CA THR A 49 -8.72 7.86 22.16
C THR A 49 -9.29 6.47 22.47
N SER A 50 -9.45 5.62 21.45
CA SER A 50 -9.99 4.28 21.63
C SER A 50 -8.99 3.34 22.29
N GLU A 51 -9.47 2.39 23.09
CA GLU A 51 -8.60 1.38 23.70
C GLU A 51 -7.88 0.54 22.63
N LEU A 52 -8.54 0.24 21.51
CA LEU A 52 -7.91 -0.45 20.39
C LEU A 52 -6.80 0.40 19.75
N GLY A 53 -7.02 1.70 19.55
CA GLY A 53 -5.99 2.62 19.05
C GLY A 53 -4.77 2.68 19.97
N LYS A 54 -4.97 2.71 21.30
CA LYS A 54 -3.88 2.69 22.29
C LYS A 54 -3.10 1.38 22.25
N ARG A 55 -3.77 0.24 22.11
CA ARG A 55 -3.12 -1.08 21.99
C ARG A 55 -2.30 -1.19 20.72
N LEU A 56 -2.86 -0.76 19.58
CA LEU A 56 -2.15 -0.70 18.30
C LEU A 56 -0.88 0.15 18.40
N ARG A 57 -1.00 1.32 19.03
CA ARG A 57 0.16 2.19 19.33
C ARG A 57 1.22 1.50 20.16
N ALA A 58 0.83 0.80 21.23
CA ALA A 58 1.78 0.05 22.05
C ALA A 58 2.50 -1.06 21.26
N HIS A 59 1.84 -1.73 20.32
CA HIS A 59 2.50 -2.70 19.44
C HIS A 59 3.50 -2.04 18.51
N VAL A 60 3.14 -0.93 17.86
CA VAL A 60 4.04 -0.18 16.98
C VAL A 60 5.23 0.36 17.75
N GLU A 61 5.02 0.98 18.92
CA GLU A 61 6.09 1.51 19.77
C GLU A 61 7.06 0.41 20.22
N ALA A 62 6.57 -0.80 20.52
CA ALA A 62 7.42 -1.93 20.86
C ALA A 62 8.25 -2.40 19.66
N LEU A 63 7.60 -2.62 18.50
CA LEU A 63 8.24 -3.19 17.31
C LEU A 63 9.21 -2.19 16.66
N ALA A 64 8.82 -0.93 16.52
CA ALA A 64 9.61 0.16 15.95
C ALA A 64 10.39 0.94 17.01
N SER A 65 10.85 0.24 18.04
CA SER A 65 11.69 0.81 19.09
C SER A 65 13.17 0.84 18.66
N PRO A 66 13.96 1.83 19.14
CA PRO A 66 15.41 1.85 18.94
C PRO A 66 16.11 0.57 19.39
N GLU A 67 15.60 -0.11 20.43
CA GLU A 67 16.12 -1.37 20.98
C GLU A 67 16.05 -2.52 19.97
N LEU A 68 15.04 -2.52 19.10
CA LEU A 68 14.88 -3.51 18.03
C LEU A 68 15.68 -3.14 16.76
N ALA A 69 16.37 -1.99 16.77
CA ALA A 69 17.37 -1.57 15.79
C ALA A 69 16.96 -1.81 14.33
N GLY A 70 15.70 -1.49 14.00
CA GLY A 70 15.15 -1.61 12.65
C GLY A 70 14.95 -3.03 12.14
N ARG A 71 14.93 -4.04 13.01
CA ARG A 71 14.49 -5.42 12.73
C ARG A 71 15.09 -6.03 11.45
N LYS A 72 16.37 -5.75 11.17
CA LYS A 72 17.03 -6.35 10.00
C LYS A 72 17.13 -7.87 10.14
N PRO A 73 16.84 -8.66 9.09
CA PRO A 73 17.02 -10.11 9.12
C PRO A 73 18.40 -10.53 9.63
N GLY A 74 18.43 -11.58 10.45
CA GLY A 74 19.65 -12.12 11.08
C GLY A 74 20.20 -11.35 12.29
N THR A 75 19.64 -10.20 12.64
CA THR A 75 20.10 -9.40 13.79
C THR A 75 19.45 -9.82 15.13
N PRO A 76 19.97 -9.36 16.29
CA PRO A 76 19.25 -9.51 17.55
C PRO A 76 17.87 -8.83 17.56
N GLY A 77 17.71 -7.72 16.82
CA GLY A 77 16.48 -6.95 16.76
C GLY A 77 15.31 -7.72 16.14
N ILE A 78 15.53 -8.41 15.00
CA ILE A 78 14.49 -9.26 14.39
C ILE A 78 14.12 -10.44 15.30
N ARG A 79 15.09 -11.02 16.02
CA ARG A 79 14.82 -12.10 17.00
C ARG A 79 13.97 -11.61 18.17
N ALA A 80 14.29 -10.43 18.71
CA ALA A 80 13.48 -9.81 19.75
C ALA A 80 12.06 -9.46 19.26
N ALA A 81 11.91 -9.02 18.01
CA ALA A 81 10.61 -8.83 17.39
C ALA A 81 9.82 -10.15 17.26
N ALA A 82 10.51 -11.23 16.89
CA ALA A 82 9.89 -12.55 16.79
C ALA A 82 9.42 -13.10 18.15
N ASP A 83 10.22 -12.89 19.20
CA ASP A 83 9.84 -13.22 20.59
C ASP A 83 8.62 -12.42 21.03
N TYR A 84 8.59 -11.12 20.71
CA TYR A 84 7.45 -10.25 21.00
C TYR A 84 6.16 -10.73 20.32
N ILE A 85 6.21 -10.97 19.01
CA ILE A 85 5.06 -11.44 18.22
C ILE A 85 4.57 -12.80 18.74
N THR A 86 5.49 -13.73 19.00
CA THR A 86 5.17 -15.05 19.55
C THR A 86 4.51 -14.96 20.92
N ALA A 87 4.95 -14.05 21.79
CA ALA A 87 4.30 -13.82 23.08
C ALA A 87 2.86 -13.31 22.89
N ARG A 88 2.62 -12.41 21.94
CA ARG A 88 1.29 -11.89 21.62
C ARG A 88 0.38 -12.97 21.00
N PHE A 89 0.91 -13.87 20.18
CA PHE A 89 0.18 -15.03 19.70
C PHE A 89 -0.27 -15.96 20.83
N ARG A 90 0.61 -16.23 21.81
CA ARG A 90 0.26 -17.03 23.01
C ARG A 90 -0.80 -16.36 23.87
N GLU A 91 -0.69 -15.04 24.08
CA GLU A 91 -1.70 -14.27 24.82
C GLU A 91 -3.06 -14.25 24.13
N ALA A 92 -3.09 -14.33 22.81
CA ALA A 92 -4.31 -14.48 22.01
C ALA A 92 -4.83 -15.93 21.97
N HIS A 93 -4.20 -16.87 22.66
CA HIS A 93 -4.53 -18.30 22.67
C HIS A 93 -4.51 -18.95 21.27
N LEU A 94 -3.59 -18.50 20.42
CA LEU A 94 -3.33 -19.17 19.14
C LEU A 94 -2.46 -20.41 19.35
N GLU A 95 -2.51 -21.32 18.39
CA GLU A 95 -1.75 -22.56 18.41
C GLU A 95 -0.66 -22.53 17.32
N PRO A 96 0.53 -23.08 17.55
CA PRO A 96 1.46 -23.35 16.45
C PRO A 96 0.94 -24.48 15.55
N LEU A 97 1.45 -24.57 14.32
CA LEU A 97 1.25 -25.77 13.52
C LEU A 97 2.07 -26.94 14.08
N PRO A 98 1.46 -28.12 14.33
CA PRO A 98 2.18 -29.28 14.88
C PRO A 98 3.43 -29.67 14.10
N SER A 99 3.39 -29.61 12.76
CA SER A 99 4.52 -29.95 11.90
C SER A 99 5.75 -29.06 12.06
N LEU A 100 5.59 -27.85 12.60
CA LEU A 100 6.68 -26.90 12.84
C LEU A 100 7.30 -27.05 14.23
N GLY A 101 6.64 -27.76 15.16
CA GLY A 101 7.11 -27.89 16.56
C GLY A 101 7.11 -26.57 17.35
N GLY A 102 6.55 -25.49 16.80
CA GLY A 102 6.53 -24.15 17.35
C GLY A 102 5.94 -23.16 16.36
N TYR A 103 6.02 -21.86 16.66
CA TYR A 103 5.51 -20.82 15.75
C TYR A 103 6.46 -20.53 14.58
N GLY A 104 7.75 -20.90 14.69
CA GLY A 104 8.75 -20.58 13.67
C GLY A 104 8.73 -21.55 12.49
N GLN A 105 8.70 -21.01 11.27
CA GLN A 105 9.12 -21.69 10.05
C GLN A 105 10.47 -21.09 9.63
N PRO A 106 11.60 -21.81 9.78
CA PRO A 106 12.91 -21.27 9.48
C PRO A 106 13.08 -20.99 7.98
N VAL A 107 13.24 -19.72 7.62
CA VAL A 107 13.55 -19.32 6.23
C VAL A 107 15.02 -19.57 5.94
N SER A 108 15.89 -19.22 6.91
CA SER A 108 17.31 -19.53 6.88
C SER A 108 17.89 -19.50 8.30
N PRO A 109 18.85 -20.40 8.63
CA PRO A 109 19.50 -20.41 9.94
C PRO A 109 20.14 -19.08 10.34
N PHE A 110 20.45 -18.21 9.37
CA PHE A 110 21.10 -16.92 9.61
C PHE A 110 20.16 -15.73 9.50
N LEU A 111 18.98 -15.87 8.90
CA LEU A 111 18.04 -14.77 8.67
C LEU A 111 16.89 -14.76 9.69
N GLY A 112 16.53 -15.94 10.20
CA GLY A 112 15.42 -16.14 11.12
C GLY A 112 14.22 -16.81 10.43
N ASP A 113 13.07 -16.65 11.06
CA ASP A 113 11.88 -17.48 10.78
C ASP A 113 10.72 -16.62 10.30
N ASN A 114 9.84 -17.19 9.48
CA ASN A 114 8.43 -16.75 9.47
C ASN A 114 7.77 -17.20 10.77
N LEU A 115 6.78 -16.45 11.25
CA LEU A 115 6.02 -16.82 12.45
C LEU A 115 4.59 -17.14 12.07
N ILE A 116 4.15 -18.36 12.33
CA ILE A 116 2.85 -18.89 11.90
C ILE A 116 2.07 -19.34 13.12
N ALA A 117 0.91 -18.71 13.34
CA ALA A 117 -0.03 -19.05 14.38
C ALA A 117 -1.40 -19.41 13.81
N VAL A 118 -2.10 -20.31 14.48
CA VAL A 118 -3.35 -20.91 14.01
C VAL A 118 -4.49 -20.59 14.97
N ARG A 119 -5.64 -20.26 14.40
CA ARG A 119 -6.93 -20.35 15.08
C ARG A 119 -7.78 -21.44 14.42
N PRO A 120 -8.05 -22.56 15.10
CA PRO A 120 -8.91 -23.60 14.56
C PRO A 120 -10.34 -23.07 14.30
N ALA A 121 -11.00 -23.65 13.28
CA ALA A 121 -12.42 -23.44 13.07
C ALA A 121 -13.24 -24.11 14.19
N ALA A 122 -14.36 -23.51 14.58
CA ALA A 122 -15.26 -24.00 15.62
C ALA A 122 -15.99 -25.28 15.20
N ALA A 123 -16.38 -25.36 13.93
CA ALA A 123 -17.05 -26.51 13.36
C ALA A 123 -16.47 -26.77 11.96
N PRO A 124 -15.29 -27.42 11.86
CA PRO A 124 -14.69 -27.79 10.57
C PRO A 124 -15.49 -28.93 9.92
N HIS A 125 -16.80 -28.74 9.77
CA HIS A 125 -17.64 -29.56 8.93
C HIS A 125 -17.27 -29.25 7.50
N ARG A 126 -16.94 -30.32 6.77
CA ARG A 126 -16.78 -30.32 5.32
C ARG A 126 -18.08 -29.80 4.70
N LEU A 127 -18.15 -28.50 4.41
CA LEU A 127 -19.25 -27.92 3.64
C LEU A 127 -19.31 -28.56 2.24
N SER A 128 -18.17 -29.04 1.74
CA SER A 128 -18.02 -29.81 0.51
C SER A 128 -17.03 -30.98 0.72
N PRO A 129 -17.15 -32.11 0.00
CA PRO A 129 -16.12 -33.14 0.00
C PRO A 129 -14.81 -32.58 -0.57
N GLY A 130 -13.84 -32.32 0.31
CA GLY A 130 -12.54 -31.74 -0.06
C GLY A 130 -11.63 -31.52 1.15
N PRO A 131 -10.36 -31.11 0.92
CA PRO A 131 -9.44 -30.73 1.98
C PRO A 131 -9.95 -29.48 2.73
N LEU A 132 -9.53 -29.32 3.99
CA LEU A 132 -9.79 -28.09 4.75
C LEU A 132 -9.21 -26.90 4.01
N ARG A 133 -9.95 -25.78 4.04
CA ARG A 133 -9.53 -24.54 3.40
C ARG A 133 -9.15 -23.50 4.44
N TRP A 134 -8.01 -22.86 4.23
CA TRP A 134 -7.43 -21.92 5.18
C TRP A 134 -7.65 -20.48 4.73
N LEU A 135 -7.89 -19.58 5.69
CA LEU A 135 -7.73 -18.15 5.49
C LEU A 135 -6.39 -17.73 6.06
N LEU A 136 -5.56 -17.06 5.26
CA LEU A 136 -4.29 -16.52 5.74
C LEU A 136 -4.41 -15.00 5.89
N ILE A 137 -3.93 -14.48 7.01
CA ILE A 137 -3.78 -13.04 7.27
C ILE A 137 -2.30 -12.80 7.56
N GLY A 138 -1.67 -11.94 6.76
CA GLY A 138 -0.23 -11.79 6.73
C GLY A 138 0.25 -10.33 6.75
N ALA A 139 1.42 -10.12 7.35
CA ALA A 139 2.20 -8.90 7.27
C ALA A 139 3.68 -9.26 7.51
N HIS A 140 4.63 -8.60 6.85
CA HIS A 140 6.03 -8.79 7.19
C HIS A 140 6.41 -8.03 8.47
N TYR A 141 7.40 -8.55 9.22
CA TYR A 141 7.85 -7.96 10.49
C TYR A 141 9.32 -7.54 10.47
N ASP A 142 10.06 -7.81 9.39
CA ASP A 142 11.40 -7.29 9.17
C ASP A 142 11.38 -5.83 8.73
N HIS A 143 12.56 -5.19 8.80
CA HIS A 143 12.79 -3.89 8.21
C HIS A 143 14.29 -3.69 7.89
N LEU A 144 14.68 -2.50 7.42
CA LEU A 144 16.02 -2.22 6.86
C LEU A 144 17.19 -2.25 7.86
N GLY A 145 16.92 -2.07 9.16
CA GLY A 145 17.92 -2.07 10.23
C GLY A 145 18.49 -0.72 10.63
N GLY A 146 19.22 -0.70 11.75
CA GLY A 146 19.91 0.49 12.25
C GLY A 146 18.91 1.57 12.68
N ARG A 147 18.97 2.74 12.04
CA ARG A 147 18.11 3.90 12.35
C ARG A 147 16.76 3.90 11.66
N TYR A 148 16.53 2.98 10.72
CA TYR A 148 15.25 2.84 10.02
C TYR A 148 14.38 1.95 10.90
N LEU A 149 13.43 2.53 11.64
CA LEU A 149 12.67 1.81 12.67
C LEU A 149 11.40 1.13 12.14
N GLY A 150 10.85 1.61 11.03
CA GLY A 150 9.78 0.92 10.32
C GLY A 150 8.47 0.90 11.09
N ALA A 151 7.97 2.07 11.49
CA ALA A 151 6.71 2.18 12.22
C ALA A 151 5.51 1.92 11.33
N ASP A 152 5.42 2.62 10.20
CA ASP A 152 4.45 2.33 9.14
C ASP A 152 4.82 1.06 8.39
N ASP A 153 6.12 0.87 8.12
CA ASP A 153 6.72 -0.19 7.31
C ASP A 153 7.57 -1.18 8.15
N ASN A 154 7.03 -2.27 8.68
CA ASN A 154 5.62 -2.64 8.64
C ASN A 154 5.08 -3.03 10.02
N ALA A 155 5.59 -2.37 11.08
CA ALA A 155 5.09 -2.55 12.44
C ALA A 155 3.58 -2.22 12.54
N SER A 156 3.09 -1.31 11.70
CA SER A 156 1.67 -0.93 11.64
C SER A 156 0.76 -2.10 11.22
N ALA A 157 1.12 -2.86 10.19
CA ALA A 157 0.35 -4.02 9.76
C ALA A 157 0.50 -5.20 10.74
N VAL A 158 1.69 -5.40 11.32
CA VAL A 158 1.88 -6.41 12.37
C VAL A 158 1.01 -6.08 13.60
N ALA A 159 0.87 -4.81 13.97
CA ALA A 159 -0.04 -4.41 15.04
C ALA A 159 -1.51 -4.75 14.72
N ILE A 160 -1.96 -4.50 13.48
CA ILE A 160 -3.31 -4.89 13.01
C ILE A 160 -3.47 -6.41 13.01
N LEU A 161 -2.45 -7.17 12.57
CA LEU A 161 -2.45 -8.63 12.59
C LEU A 161 -2.67 -9.16 14.02
N LEU A 162 -1.89 -8.66 14.98
CA LEU A 162 -1.95 -9.06 16.39
C LEU A 162 -3.31 -8.75 17.04
N GLU A 163 -3.83 -7.54 16.83
CA GLU A 163 -5.12 -7.16 17.41
C GLU A 163 -6.31 -7.82 16.72
N THR A 164 -6.22 -8.09 15.41
CA THR A 164 -7.22 -8.91 14.70
C THR A 164 -7.20 -10.33 15.28
N ALA A 165 -6.03 -10.93 15.47
CA ALA A 165 -5.92 -12.27 16.05
C ALA A 165 -6.46 -12.34 17.48
N ARG A 166 -6.25 -11.29 18.28
CA ARG A 166 -6.77 -11.21 19.65
C ARG A 166 -8.30 -11.08 19.70
N LEU A 167 -8.91 -10.35 18.76
CA LEU A 167 -10.33 -10.00 18.79
C LEU A 167 -11.23 -10.94 18.00
N LEU A 168 -10.75 -11.49 16.89
CA LEU A 168 -11.55 -12.29 15.98
C LEU A 168 -11.83 -13.68 16.60
N PRO A 169 -13.09 -14.12 16.76
CA PRO A 169 -13.39 -15.45 17.30
C PRO A 169 -12.95 -16.56 16.34
N SER A 170 -13.01 -17.82 16.78
CA SER A 170 -12.95 -18.95 15.86
C SER A 170 -14.06 -18.82 14.82
N LEU A 171 -13.68 -18.98 13.56
CA LEU A 171 -14.62 -19.01 12.44
C LEU A 171 -15.43 -20.29 12.45
N GLN A 172 -16.55 -20.30 11.73
CA GLN A 172 -17.36 -21.52 11.64
C GLN A 172 -16.64 -22.56 10.78
N HIS A 173 -16.13 -22.17 9.61
CA HIS A 173 -15.76 -23.12 8.56
C HIS A 173 -14.25 -23.19 8.28
N HIS A 174 -13.58 -22.04 8.23
CA HIS A 174 -12.18 -21.97 7.83
C HIS A 174 -11.26 -21.77 9.04
N PRO A 175 -10.25 -22.64 9.28
CA PRO A 175 -9.17 -22.28 10.18
C PRO A 175 -8.39 -21.07 9.63
N ILE A 176 -7.88 -20.24 10.54
CA ILE A 176 -7.13 -19.03 10.19
C ILE A 176 -5.65 -19.24 10.48
N LEU A 177 -4.80 -18.85 9.54
CA LEU A 177 -3.37 -18.65 9.70
C LEU A 177 -3.10 -17.17 9.90
N PHE A 178 -2.48 -16.81 11.02
CA PHE A 178 -1.89 -15.50 11.26
C PHE A 178 -0.39 -15.62 11.04
N VAL A 179 0.14 -14.92 10.04
CA VAL A 179 1.53 -15.08 9.60
C VAL A 179 2.27 -13.75 9.66
N ALA A 180 3.36 -13.71 10.41
CA ALA A 180 4.33 -12.62 10.33
C ALA A 180 5.51 -13.09 9.44
N PHE A 181 5.61 -12.54 8.23
CA PHE A 181 6.66 -12.90 7.28
C PHE A 181 7.98 -12.19 7.63
N ASN A 182 9.10 -12.89 7.50
CA ASN A 182 10.42 -12.27 7.58
C ASN A 182 10.92 -11.95 6.16
N THR A 183 12.03 -11.23 6.08
CA THR A 183 12.80 -11.04 4.84
C THR A 183 11.99 -10.53 3.64
N GLU A 184 10.97 -9.71 3.85
CA GLU A 184 10.29 -9.00 2.75
C GLU A 184 11.26 -8.02 2.11
N GLU A 185 12.00 -7.27 2.93
CA GLU A 185 12.74 -6.10 2.47
C GLU A 185 13.96 -6.43 1.60
N SER A 186 14.43 -5.44 0.85
CA SER A 186 15.67 -5.55 0.08
C SER A 186 16.85 -5.96 0.98
N PRO A 187 17.67 -6.96 0.60
CA PRO A 187 17.80 -7.54 -0.74
C PRO A 187 17.00 -8.83 -1.00
N TYR A 188 16.08 -9.20 -0.11
CA TYR A 188 15.41 -10.51 -0.16
C TYR A 188 14.07 -10.49 -0.90
N ILE A 189 13.45 -9.31 -1.07
CA ILE A 189 12.23 -9.14 -1.86
C ILE A 189 12.33 -9.83 -3.23
N ARG A 190 11.30 -10.61 -3.61
CA ARG A 190 11.24 -11.36 -4.88
C ARG A 190 12.39 -12.38 -5.06
N THR A 191 12.91 -12.92 -3.96
CA THR A 191 13.86 -14.03 -3.99
C THR A 191 13.26 -15.25 -3.27
N PRO A 192 13.81 -16.47 -3.47
CA PRO A 192 13.40 -17.65 -2.70
C PRO A 192 13.62 -17.53 -1.18
N LEU A 193 14.36 -16.51 -0.74
CA LEU A 193 14.59 -16.21 0.68
C LEU A 193 13.62 -15.16 1.22
N MET A 194 12.71 -14.61 0.42
CA MET A 194 11.60 -13.79 0.91
C MET A 194 10.66 -14.69 1.72
N GLY A 195 10.25 -14.27 2.91
CA GLY A 195 9.48 -15.12 3.82
C GLY A 195 8.18 -15.66 3.21
N SER A 196 7.43 -14.82 2.50
CA SER A 196 6.20 -15.23 1.81
C SER A 196 6.47 -16.20 0.65
N GLN A 197 7.53 -15.97 -0.15
CA GLN A 197 7.95 -16.92 -1.19
C GLN A 197 8.36 -18.27 -0.59
N TYR A 198 9.19 -18.22 0.47
CA TYR A 198 9.62 -19.42 1.18
C TYR A 198 8.42 -20.20 1.75
N PHE A 199 7.43 -19.51 2.29
CA PHE A 199 6.21 -20.12 2.82
C PHE A 199 5.45 -20.88 1.73
N VAL A 200 5.26 -20.29 0.55
CA VAL A 200 4.58 -20.92 -0.58
C VAL A 200 5.36 -22.13 -1.10
N ASP A 201 6.69 -22.03 -1.17
CA ASP A 201 7.56 -23.12 -1.62
C ASP A 201 7.67 -24.27 -0.60
N HIS A 202 7.43 -24.00 0.68
CA HIS A 202 7.61 -24.93 1.80
C HIS A 202 6.37 -25.00 2.70
N LEU A 203 5.19 -25.15 2.09
CA LEU A 203 3.93 -25.18 2.83
C LEU A 203 3.94 -26.28 3.93
N PRO A 204 3.57 -25.93 5.17
CA PRO A 204 3.36 -26.90 6.24
C PRO A 204 2.39 -28.03 5.85
N ALA A 205 2.64 -29.22 6.40
CA ALA A 205 1.93 -30.45 6.02
C ALA A 205 0.40 -30.36 6.23
N GLU A 206 -0.05 -29.61 7.22
CA GLU A 206 -1.47 -29.38 7.54
C GLU A 206 -2.19 -28.53 6.47
N ILE A 207 -1.45 -27.69 5.75
CA ILE A 207 -1.98 -26.86 4.65
C ILE A 207 -1.93 -27.68 3.35
N GLY A 208 -0.82 -28.38 3.14
CA GLY A 208 -0.61 -29.32 2.04
C GLY A 208 -0.26 -28.62 0.72
N SER A 209 -1.16 -27.82 0.16
CA SER A 209 -0.92 -27.11 -1.11
C SER A 209 -1.54 -25.72 -1.13
N ALA A 210 -1.07 -24.87 -2.06
CA ALA A 210 -1.59 -23.52 -2.25
C ALA A 210 -3.10 -23.53 -2.59
N ALA A 211 -3.60 -24.59 -3.23
CA ALA A 211 -5.02 -24.77 -3.53
C ALA A 211 -5.91 -24.96 -2.29
N SER A 212 -5.32 -25.30 -1.14
CA SER A 212 -6.01 -25.34 0.17
C SER A 212 -6.16 -23.95 0.78
N LEU A 213 -5.56 -22.90 0.24
CA LEU A 213 -5.81 -21.53 0.69
C LEU A 213 -7.10 -21.04 0.02
N GLN A 214 -8.11 -20.67 0.82
CA GLN A 214 -9.33 -20.04 0.30
C GLN A 214 -9.03 -18.64 -0.21
N THR A 215 -8.32 -17.87 0.61
CA THR A 215 -7.73 -16.59 0.23
C THR A 215 -6.64 -16.19 1.22
N VAL A 216 -5.83 -15.22 0.79
CA VAL A 216 -4.75 -14.62 1.58
C VAL A 216 -4.98 -13.11 1.66
N ILE A 217 -4.95 -12.56 2.87
CA ILE A 217 -5.05 -11.13 3.13
C ILE A 217 -3.66 -10.64 3.56
N ILE A 218 -3.01 -9.84 2.73
CA ILE A 218 -1.70 -9.22 3.02
C ILE A 218 -1.90 -7.75 3.35
N MET A 219 -1.21 -7.28 4.38
CA MET A 219 -1.28 -5.89 4.85
C MET A 219 0.10 -5.25 4.86
N ASP A 220 0.19 -4.02 4.34
CA ASP A 220 1.44 -3.28 4.27
C ASP A 220 1.20 -1.76 4.25
N LEU A 221 2.00 -1.01 5.02
CA LEU A 221 1.90 0.45 5.16
C LEU A 221 0.50 0.88 5.61
N MET A 222 0.10 0.53 6.84
CA MET A 222 -1.29 0.67 7.31
C MET A 222 -1.54 1.90 8.18
N GLY A 223 -0.51 2.56 8.67
CA GLY A 223 -0.58 3.68 9.61
C GLY A 223 -0.33 5.05 8.99
N GLY A 224 0.38 5.13 7.86
CA GLY A 224 0.85 6.38 7.28
C GLY A 224 -0.24 7.35 6.82
N VAL A 225 0.03 8.65 7.00
CA VAL A 225 -0.77 9.74 6.43
C VAL A 225 0.14 10.83 5.90
N HIS A 226 0.04 11.14 4.61
CA HIS A 226 0.71 12.31 4.03
C HIS A 226 -0.26 13.44 3.65
N TRP A 227 -1.47 13.07 3.19
CA TRP A 227 -2.39 14.00 2.57
C TRP A 227 -3.80 13.89 3.18
N ALA A 228 -4.38 15.03 3.57
CA ALA A 228 -5.62 15.05 4.36
C ALA A 228 -6.80 14.26 3.76
N PRO A 229 -7.09 14.38 2.46
CA PRO A 229 -8.08 13.57 1.76
C PRO A 229 -7.92 12.05 1.86
N LEU A 230 -6.71 11.53 2.09
CA LEU A 230 -6.45 10.10 2.22
C LEU A 230 -6.26 9.64 3.66
N ARG A 231 -6.43 10.53 4.65
CA ARG A 231 -6.11 10.21 6.05
C ARG A 231 -6.91 9.02 6.61
N GLU A 232 -8.14 8.83 6.14
CA GLU A 232 -9.05 7.75 6.54
C GLU A 232 -9.09 6.61 5.52
N VAL A 233 -8.27 6.65 4.45
CA VAL A 233 -8.33 5.71 3.33
C VAL A 233 -7.43 4.50 3.56
N VAL A 234 -7.97 3.31 3.23
CA VAL A 234 -7.21 2.08 2.96
C VAL A 234 -7.61 1.59 1.57
N PHE A 235 -6.62 1.31 0.73
CA PHE A 235 -6.80 0.69 -0.58
C PHE A 235 -6.91 -0.81 -0.43
N ALA A 236 -7.89 -1.41 -1.13
CA ALA A 236 -8.11 -2.84 -1.21
C ALA A 236 -7.86 -3.30 -2.66
N ALA A 237 -6.73 -3.95 -2.89
CA ALA A 237 -6.28 -4.40 -4.21
C ALA A 237 -6.15 -5.93 -4.29
N GLY A 238 -6.06 -6.49 -5.50
CA GLY A 238 -5.88 -7.92 -5.74
C GLY A 238 -7.16 -8.73 -5.70
N ALA A 239 -8.14 -8.33 -4.86
CA ALA A 239 -9.42 -9.03 -4.75
C ALA A 239 -10.17 -9.04 -6.10
N GLU A 240 -9.98 -8.03 -6.96
CA GLU A 240 -10.53 -7.97 -8.31
C GLU A 240 -10.02 -9.08 -9.24
N LYS A 241 -8.98 -9.81 -8.87
CA LYS A 241 -8.56 -11.02 -9.59
C LYS A 241 -9.43 -12.24 -9.28
N SER A 242 -10.36 -12.13 -8.32
CA SER A 242 -11.28 -13.20 -7.95
C SER A 242 -12.72 -12.68 -7.80
N PRO A 243 -13.64 -13.01 -8.74
CA PRO A 243 -14.99 -12.44 -8.73
C PRO A 243 -15.77 -12.66 -7.42
N ALA A 244 -15.58 -13.82 -6.78
CA ALA A 244 -16.27 -14.17 -5.55
C ALA A 244 -15.72 -13.40 -4.34
N LEU A 245 -14.39 -13.36 -4.18
CA LEU A 245 -13.73 -12.57 -3.14
C LEU A 245 -14.04 -11.08 -3.30
N TYR A 246 -13.95 -10.55 -4.53
CA TYR A 246 -14.23 -9.13 -4.82
C TYR A 246 -15.66 -8.73 -4.40
N ARG A 247 -16.63 -9.62 -4.65
CA ARG A 247 -18.01 -9.40 -4.23
C ARG A 247 -18.12 -9.29 -2.71
N ARG A 248 -17.48 -10.19 -1.96
CA ARG A 248 -17.47 -10.16 -0.48
C ARG A 248 -16.83 -8.88 0.04
N VAL A 249 -15.67 -8.49 -0.51
CA VAL A 249 -15.01 -7.23 -0.16
C VAL A 249 -15.96 -6.04 -0.39
N LYS A 250 -16.61 -5.96 -1.54
CA LYS A 250 -17.58 -4.89 -1.85
C LYS A 250 -18.82 -4.91 -0.95
N GLU A 251 -19.33 -6.09 -0.60
CA GLU A 251 -20.44 -6.23 0.35
C GLU A 251 -20.08 -5.60 1.69
N VAL A 252 -18.89 -5.88 2.23
CA VAL A 252 -18.45 -5.31 3.51
C VAL A 252 -18.14 -3.82 3.39
N ILE A 253 -17.55 -3.36 2.28
CA ILE A 253 -17.33 -1.92 2.02
C ILE A 253 -18.65 -1.14 2.08
N ARG A 254 -19.75 -1.69 1.55
CA ARG A 254 -21.07 -1.02 1.57
C ARG A 254 -21.67 -0.89 2.98
N THR A 255 -21.13 -1.60 3.97
CA THR A 255 -21.59 -1.49 5.36
C THR A 255 -20.89 -0.34 6.11
N LEU A 256 -19.76 0.15 5.60
CA LEU A 256 -19.02 1.27 6.19
C LEU A 256 -19.82 2.56 6.12
N ARG A 257 -19.72 3.33 7.20
CA ARG A 257 -20.29 4.66 7.33
C ARG A 257 -19.18 5.66 7.61
N ARG A 258 -19.47 6.94 7.34
CA ARG A 258 -18.48 8.01 7.53
C ARG A 258 -18.01 8.11 8.99
N GLU A 259 -18.92 7.88 9.93
CA GLU A 259 -18.63 7.88 11.37
C GLU A 259 -17.66 6.78 11.82
N ASP A 260 -17.41 5.76 10.99
CA ASP A 260 -16.49 4.66 11.33
C ASP A 260 -15.02 5.09 11.27
N GLY A 261 -14.71 6.25 10.67
CA GLY A 261 -13.35 6.78 10.54
C GLY A 261 -12.49 5.95 9.57
N LEU A 262 -13.13 5.26 8.62
CA LEU A 262 -12.47 4.44 7.60
C LEU A 262 -13.22 4.54 6.28
N THR A 263 -12.47 4.75 5.21
CA THR A 263 -12.92 4.57 3.83
C THR A 263 -12.06 3.48 3.20
N VAL A 264 -12.69 2.40 2.73
CA VAL A 264 -11.98 1.35 1.98
C VAL A 264 -12.28 1.54 0.51
N LEU A 265 -11.25 1.76 -0.30
CA LEU A 265 -11.37 1.97 -1.74
C LEU A 265 -10.88 0.74 -2.50
N PRO A 266 -11.75 0.03 -3.24
CA PRO A 266 -11.31 -1.06 -4.09
C PRO A 266 -10.56 -0.50 -5.30
N VAL A 267 -9.37 -1.00 -5.57
CA VAL A 267 -8.52 -0.57 -6.70
C VAL A 267 -7.89 -1.79 -7.38
N GLY A 268 -7.63 -1.69 -8.68
CA GLY A 268 -6.99 -2.77 -9.43
C GLY A 268 -5.48 -2.82 -9.16
N MET A 269 -4.90 -4.02 -9.11
CA MET A 269 -3.47 -4.19 -8.82
C MET A 269 -2.56 -3.53 -9.87
N HIS A 270 -3.02 -3.46 -11.13
CA HIS A 270 -2.30 -2.76 -12.20
C HIS A 270 -2.12 -1.26 -11.92
N LEU A 271 -2.99 -0.64 -11.12
CA LEU A 271 -2.84 0.77 -10.71
C LEU A 271 -1.74 0.96 -9.66
N VAL A 272 -1.29 -0.11 -9.02
CA VAL A 272 -0.21 -0.10 -8.03
C VAL A 272 1.12 -0.45 -8.70
N GLU A 273 1.13 -1.47 -9.57
CA GLU A 273 2.35 -2.12 -10.03
C GLU A 273 2.84 -1.71 -11.42
N GLU A 274 1.99 -1.13 -12.27
CA GLU A 274 2.40 -0.75 -13.62
C GLU A 274 3.21 0.54 -13.58
N ILE A 275 4.54 0.39 -13.69
CA ILE A 275 5.45 1.52 -13.77
C ILE A 275 5.76 1.81 -15.23
N PRO A 276 5.41 3.00 -15.75
CA PRO A 276 5.73 3.36 -17.12
C PRO A 276 7.22 3.18 -17.42
N LEU A 277 7.53 2.53 -18.55
CA LEU A 277 8.88 2.22 -19.04
C LEU A 277 9.66 1.16 -18.25
N LEU A 278 9.21 0.76 -17.05
CA LEU A 278 9.84 -0.31 -16.25
C LEU A 278 8.99 -1.59 -16.21
N GLY A 279 7.70 -1.51 -16.51
CA GLY A 279 6.76 -2.63 -16.50
C GLY A 279 6.21 -2.93 -15.12
N SER A 280 5.52 -4.07 -15.01
CA SER A 280 4.93 -4.55 -13.76
C SER A 280 5.99 -4.88 -12.72
N THR A 281 5.85 -4.33 -11.51
CA THR A 281 6.73 -4.60 -10.36
C THR A 281 5.90 -4.88 -9.13
N SER A 282 6.13 -6.04 -8.50
CA SER A 282 5.55 -6.38 -7.20
C SER A 282 6.21 -5.62 -6.06
N PHE A 283 5.41 -5.31 -5.04
CA PHE A 283 5.82 -4.42 -3.95
C PHE A 283 5.64 -4.98 -2.54
N SER A 284 5.10 -6.19 -2.37
CA SER A 284 4.85 -6.78 -1.04
C SER A 284 4.60 -8.29 -1.14
N ASP A 285 4.34 -8.93 0.01
CA ASP A 285 4.20 -10.39 0.19
C ASP A 285 3.10 -11.07 -0.66
N TYR A 286 2.12 -10.32 -1.16
CA TYR A 286 1.02 -10.88 -1.95
C TYR A 286 1.49 -11.52 -3.25
N ASP A 287 2.67 -11.13 -3.75
CA ASP A 287 3.23 -11.59 -5.01
C ASP A 287 3.45 -13.11 -5.04
N ALA A 288 4.02 -13.67 -3.96
CA ALA A 288 4.23 -15.11 -3.84
C ALA A 288 2.94 -15.92 -3.99
N PHE A 289 1.83 -15.37 -3.49
CA PHE A 289 0.51 -15.99 -3.58
C PHE A 289 -0.14 -15.79 -4.95
N ARG A 290 0.05 -14.61 -5.56
CA ARG A 290 -0.35 -14.37 -6.94
C ARG A 290 0.30 -15.34 -7.90
N ASP A 291 1.62 -15.55 -7.80
CA ASP A 291 2.37 -16.45 -8.69
C ASP A 291 1.91 -17.89 -8.53
N ALA A 292 1.47 -18.27 -7.33
CA ALA A 292 0.81 -19.54 -7.05
C ALA A 292 -0.69 -19.58 -7.43
N SER A 293 -1.22 -18.55 -8.09
CA SER A 293 -2.64 -18.40 -8.47
C SER A 293 -3.62 -18.49 -7.29
N VAL A 294 -3.20 -18.05 -6.11
CA VAL A 294 -4.05 -18.00 -4.91
C VAL A 294 -4.81 -16.67 -4.88
N PRO A 295 -6.15 -16.67 -4.71
CA PRO A 295 -6.94 -15.45 -4.54
C PRO A 295 -6.45 -14.64 -3.33
N PHE A 296 -6.21 -13.35 -3.51
CA PHE A 296 -5.64 -12.52 -2.46
C PHE A 296 -6.32 -11.15 -2.34
N LEU A 297 -6.19 -10.54 -1.18
CA LEU A 297 -6.57 -9.16 -0.87
C LEU A 297 -5.36 -8.46 -0.27
N PHE A 298 -4.84 -7.45 -0.96
CA PHE A 298 -3.79 -6.58 -0.46
C PHE A 298 -4.41 -5.31 0.11
N LEU A 299 -4.06 -4.98 1.35
CA LEU A 299 -4.50 -3.78 2.05
C LEU A 299 -3.31 -2.85 2.29
N SER A 300 -3.46 -1.59 1.91
CA SER A 300 -2.44 -0.57 2.17
C SER A 300 -3.04 0.83 2.29
N SER A 301 -2.44 1.69 3.11
CA SER A 301 -2.72 3.14 3.11
C SER A 301 -1.85 3.93 2.13
N GLY A 302 -0.94 3.24 1.43
CA GLY A 302 -0.03 3.80 0.45
C GLY A 302 1.24 4.38 1.09
N ARG A 303 2.27 4.55 0.25
CA ARG A 303 3.54 5.13 0.69
C ARG A 303 3.38 6.60 1.08
N THR A 304 4.16 7.00 2.08
CA THR A 304 4.36 8.40 2.45
C THR A 304 5.81 8.81 2.19
N PRO A 305 6.18 10.10 2.28
CA PRO A 305 7.57 10.53 2.12
C PRO A 305 8.51 9.99 3.22
N ARG A 306 7.97 9.32 4.24
CA ARG A 306 8.72 8.67 5.31
C ARG A 306 9.07 7.21 5.00
N TYR A 307 8.50 6.62 3.94
CA TYR A 307 8.81 5.26 3.53
C TYR A 307 10.33 5.06 3.36
N HIS A 308 10.88 4.04 4.00
CA HIS A 308 12.32 3.75 4.05
C HIS A 308 13.19 4.91 4.57
N GLN A 309 12.61 5.81 5.39
CA GLN A 309 13.33 6.91 6.03
C GLN A 309 13.41 6.75 7.55
N PRO A 310 14.43 7.34 8.21
CA PRO A 310 14.51 7.34 9.67
C PRO A 310 13.36 8.09 10.37
N SER A 311 12.58 8.84 9.59
CA SER A 311 11.38 9.56 10.05
C SER A 311 10.11 8.68 10.06
N ASP A 312 10.18 7.41 9.64
CA ASP A 312 9.09 6.45 9.84
C ASP A 312 9.01 6.01 11.31
N LEU A 313 8.31 6.81 12.11
CA LEU A 313 8.27 6.73 13.57
C LEU A 313 6.83 6.51 14.08
N PRO A 314 6.66 5.93 15.29
CA PRO A 314 5.35 5.62 15.85
C PRO A 314 4.38 6.81 15.97
N ASP A 315 4.89 8.03 16.13
CA ASP A 315 4.09 9.25 16.24
C ASP A 315 3.62 9.79 14.87
N THR A 316 3.97 9.11 13.77
CA THR A 316 3.59 9.50 12.41
C THR A 316 2.36 8.77 11.86
N LEU A 317 1.69 7.96 12.70
CA LEU A 317 0.63 7.04 12.28
C LEU A 317 -0.78 7.44 12.74
N HIS A 318 -1.79 7.04 11.96
CA HIS A 318 -3.21 7.24 12.26
C HIS A 318 -3.83 6.01 12.95
N TYR A 319 -3.63 5.90 14.26
CA TYR A 319 -4.08 4.73 15.04
C TYR A 319 -5.60 4.49 15.05
N GLU A 320 -6.43 5.54 14.98
CA GLU A 320 -7.89 5.34 14.92
C GLU A 320 -8.35 4.74 13.58
N ARG A 321 -7.71 5.09 12.46
CA ARG A 321 -7.93 4.42 11.18
C ARG A 321 -7.50 2.97 11.27
N MET A 322 -6.31 2.69 11.84
CA MET A 322 -5.85 1.30 12.04
C MET A 322 -6.85 0.50 12.90
N ALA A 323 -7.41 1.10 13.96
CA ALA A 323 -8.42 0.47 14.80
C ALA A 323 -9.74 0.21 14.04
N ALA A 324 -10.15 1.15 13.18
CA ALA A 324 -11.28 0.95 12.29
C ALA A 324 -11.02 -0.16 11.25
N THR A 325 -9.79 -0.26 10.74
CA THR A 325 -9.36 -1.33 9.84
C THR A 325 -9.44 -2.70 10.51
N VAL A 326 -9.00 -2.85 11.76
CA VAL A 326 -9.16 -4.13 12.51
C VAL A 326 -10.64 -4.55 12.58
N ARG A 327 -11.55 -3.60 12.85
CA ARG A 327 -12.99 -3.88 12.90
C ARG A 327 -13.53 -4.29 11.52
N TRP A 328 -13.21 -3.54 10.48
CA TRP A 328 -13.64 -3.84 9.12
C TRP A 328 -13.08 -5.17 8.62
N LEU A 329 -11.79 -5.42 8.83
CA LEU A 329 -11.13 -6.67 8.44
C LEU A 329 -11.77 -7.87 9.14
N SER A 330 -12.09 -7.75 10.44
CA SER A 330 -12.80 -8.80 11.16
C SER A 330 -14.17 -9.11 10.53
N GLN A 331 -14.91 -8.09 10.11
CA GLN A 331 -16.18 -8.28 9.39
C GLN A 331 -15.96 -8.92 8.01
N ALA A 332 -14.94 -8.49 7.26
CA ALA A 332 -14.59 -9.07 5.97
C ALA A 332 -14.29 -10.57 6.09
N ILE A 333 -13.49 -10.96 7.09
CA ILE A 333 -13.15 -12.37 7.35
C ILE A 333 -14.40 -13.18 7.69
N LEU A 334 -15.30 -12.65 8.52
CA LEU A 334 -16.57 -13.32 8.86
C LEU A 334 -17.51 -13.49 7.65
N HIS A 335 -17.46 -12.59 6.66
CA HIS A 335 -18.23 -12.73 5.42
C HIS A 335 -17.60 -13.73 4.46
N ILE A 336 -16.27 -13.73 4.36
CA ILE A 336 -15.51 -14.71 3.56
C ILE A 336 -15.71 -16.11 4.10
N ASP A 337 -15.76 -16.29 5.43
CA ASP A 337 -15.97 -17.60 6.05
C ASP A 337 -17.27 -18.29 5.62
N GLN A 338 -18.28 -17.53 5.20
CA GLN A 338 -19.56 -18.06 4.74
C GLN A 338 -19.48 -18.75 3.37
N ASP A 339 -18.40 -18.55 2.62
CA ASP A 339 -18.23 -19.15 1.29
C ASP A 339 -17.63 -20.55 1.39
N SER A 340 -18.42 -21.57 1.06
CA SER A 340 -17.98 -22.97 1.02
C SER A 340 -17.13 -23.29 -0.21
N GLU A 341 -17.36 -22.57 -1.30
CA GLU A 341 -16.77 -22.86 -2.60
C GLU A 341 -15.39 -22.20 -2.74
N PRO A 342 -14.41 -22.92 -3.35
CA PRO A 342 -13.12 -22.35 -3.69
C PRO A 342 -13.25 -21.06 -4.49
N TYR A 343 -12.54 -20.02 -4.08
CA TYR A 343 -12.37 -18.85 -4.93
C TYR A 343 -11.49 -19.16 -6.14
N SER A 344 -11.87 -18.62 -7.31
CA SER A 344 -11.06 -18.70 -8.53
C SER A 344 -10.14 -17.49 -8.65
N PHE A 345 -9.00 -17.66 -9.33
CA PHE A 345 -8.07 -16.60 -9.67
C PHE A 345 -8.05 -16.36 -11.19
N GLN A 346 -8.11 -15.10 -11.60
CA GLN A 346 -8.17 -14.65 -12.99
C GLN A 346 -7.16 -13.50 -13.18
N ALA A 347 -5.97 -13.83 -13.68
CA ALA A 347 -4.85 -12.89 -13.78
C ALA A 347 -5.19 -11.62 -14.59
N ASP A 348 -5.94 -11.76 -15.69
CA ASP A 348 -6.27 -10.66 -16.60
C ASP A 348 -7.55 -9.90 -16.22
N ARG A 349 -8.21 -10.26 -15.12
CA ARG A 349 -9.46 -9.60 -14.70
C ARG A 349 -9.19 -8.17 -14.23
N LEU A 350 -10.08 -7.25 -14.63
CA LEU A 350 -10.10 -5.84 -14.25
C LEU A 350 -11.51 -5.45 -13.83
N GLU A 351 -11.63 -4.48 -12.93
CA GLU A 351 -12.93 -3.92 -12.49
C GLU A 351 -12.94 -2.41 -12.75
N PHE A 352 -12.71 -2.06 -14.02
CA PHE A 352 -12.40 -0.69 -14.46
C PHE A 352 -13.42 0.37 -14.01
N ALA A 353 -14.73 0.04 -14.02
CA ALA A 353 -15.75 0.97 -13.55
C ALA A 353 -15.62 1.31 -12.05
N ASP A 354 -15.29 0.30 -11.23
CA ASP A 354 -15.06 0.48 -9.79
C ASP A 354 -13.73 1.21 -9.54
N GLU A 355 -12.69 0.89 -10.30
CA GLU A 355 -11.40 1.58 -10.27
C GLU A 355 -11.54 3.09 -10.56
N VAL A 356 -12.27 3.44 -11.63
CA VAL A 356 -12.61 4.82 -11.97
C VAL A 356 -13.40 5.48 -10.84
N ALA A 357 -14.39 4.79 -10.27
CA ALA A 357 -15.19 5.31 -9.16
C ALA A 357 -14.33 5.62 -7.91
N SER A 358 -13.37 4.76 -7.58
CA SER A 358 -12.41 4.96 -6.49
C SER A 358 -11.46 6.13 -6.75
N PHE A 359 -10.96 6.29 -7.98
CA PHE A 359 -9.98 7.34 -8.31
C PHE A 359 -10.59 8.72 -8.57
N ARG A 360 -11.84 8.81 -9.05
CA ARG A 360 -12.53 10.10 -9.30
C ARG A 360 -12.41 11.11 -8.13
N PRO A 361 -12.77 10.76 -6.89
CA PRO A 361 -12.67 11.70 -5.77
C PRO A 361 -11.20 12.03 -5.41
N ILE A 362 -10.28 11.09 -5.57
CA ILE A 362 -8.84 11.30 -5.29
C ILE A 362 -8.28 12.34 -6.25
N VAL A 363 -8.49 12.16 -7.55
CA VAL A 363 -7.96 13.05 -8.59
C VAL A 363 -8.60 14.42 -8.51
N SER A 364 -9.92 14.49 -8.27
CA SER A 364 -10.63 15.75 -8.09
C SER A 364 -10.04 16.56 -6.93
N GLN A 365 -9.79 15.92 -5.78
CA GLN A 365 -9.19 16.58 -4.62
C GLN A 365 -7.73 16.96 -4.87
N ALA A 366 -6.96 16.13 -5.58
CA ALA A 366 -5.57 16.43 -5.92
C ALA A 366 -5.45 17.61 -6.91
N ALA A 367 -6.45 17.80 -7.77
CA ALA A 367 -6.53 18.89 -8.75
C ALA A 367 -7.07 20.22 -8.19
N ASP A 368 -7.67 20.22 -6.99
CA ASP A 368 -8.20 21.41 -6.32
C ASP A 368 -7.08 22.17 -5.58
N GLN A 369 -7.03 23.49 -5.72
CA GLN A 369 -6.01 24.32 -5.06
C GLN A 369 -6.01 24.22 -3.53
N LYS A 370 -7.18 24.00 -2.92
CA LYS A 370 -7.36 23.95 -1.46
C LYS A 370 -6.94 22.61 -0.87
N THR A 371 -7.10 21.55 -1.64
CA THR A 371 -6.85 20.18 -1.19
C THR A 371 -5.74 19.51 -1.96
N LYS A 372 -4.97 20.18 -2.83
CA LYS A 372 -3.88 19.53 -3.58
C LYS A 372 -2.89 18.81 -2.66
N ILE A 373 -2.28 17.76 -3.18
CA ILE A 373 -1.23 17.02 -2.48
C ILE A 373 -0.07 18.00 -2.16
N PRO A 374 0.52 17.97 -0.95
CA PRO A 374 1.72 18.74 -0.65
C PRO A 374 2.82 18.53 -1.70
N GLY A 375 3.60 19.58 -1.98
CA GLY A 375 4.64 19.51 -3.02
C GLY A 375 4.12 19.59 -4.48
N THR A 376 2.81 19.64 -4.72
CA THR A 376 2.27 19.76 -6.10
C THR A 376 2.67 21.08 -6.77
N SER A 377 3.50 20.98 -7.81
CA SER A 377 3.95 22.10 -8.66
C SER A 377 2.83 22.66 -9.54
N PHE A 378 3.04 23.84 -10.14
CA PHE A 378 2.10 24.41 -11.13
C PHE A 378 1.86 23.48 -12.33
N LEU A 379 2.93 22.88 -12.85
CA LEU A 379 2.85 21.95 -13.99
C LEU A 379 2.10 20.67 -13.62
N SER A 380 2.40 20.11 -12.44
CA SER A 380 1.72 18.94 -11.90
C SER A 380 0.23 19.21 -11.70
N LEU A 381 -0.12 20.37 -11.15
CA LEU A 381 -1.52 20.75 -10.92
C LEU A 381 -2.28 20.96 -12.25
N TRP A 382 -1.66 21.59 -13.24
CA TRP A 382 -2.26 21.74 -14.57
C TRP A 382 -2.57 20.38 -15.20
N LYS A 383 -1.64 19.43 -15.09
CA LYS A 383 -1.82 18.06 -15.60
C LYS A 383 -2.91 17.30 -14.85
N LEU A 384 -2.93 17.38 -13.51
CA LEU A 384 -3.99 16.80 -12.67
C LEU A 384 -5.38 17.37 -12.99
N LYS A 385 -5.51 18.66 -13.32
CA LYS A 385 -6.79 19.22 -13.76
C LYS A 385 -7.31 18.58 -15.04
N ARG A 386 -6.42 18.28 -16.00
CA ARG A 386 -6.79 17.58 -17.23
C ARG A 386 -7.18 16.12 -16.97
N ASP A 387 -6.49 15.47 -16.05
CA ASP A 387 -6.84 14.12 -15.59
C ASP A 387 -8.20 14.12 -14.90
N ALA A 388 -8.46 15.13 -14.05
CA ALA A 388 -9.74 15.31 -13.36
C ALA A 388 -10.89 15.53 -14.36
N THR A 389 -10.73 16.39 -15.37
CA THR A 389 -11.76 16.56 -16.41
C THR A 389 -12.02 15.25 -17.14
N TRP A 390 -10.96 14.55 -17.57
CA TRP A 390 -11.13 13.30 -18.31
C TRP A 390 -11.82 12.21 -17.49
N ILE A 391 -11.38 11.95 -16.25
CA ILE A 391 -11.95 10.86 -15.46
C ILE A 391 -13.41 11.12 -15.05
N GLN A 392 -13.82 12.40 -14.99
CA GLN A 392 -15.20 12.78 -14.74
C GLN A 392 -16.09 12.57 -15.97
N GLU A 393 -15.57 12.80 -17.17
CA GLU A 393 -16.29 12.63 -18.44
C GLU A 393 -16.23 11.21 -19.00
N LEU A 394 -15.30 10.38 -18.50
CA LEU A 394 -15.08 9.01 -18.97
C LEU A 394 -16.32 8.13 -18.74
N ASP A 395 -16.82 7.55 -19.83
CA ASP A 395 -17.70 6.38 -19.79
C ASP A 395 -16.82 5.14 -19.56
N ALA A 396 -17.04 4.46 -18.43
CA ALA A 396 -16.16 3.41 -17.96
C ALA A 396 -16.56 2.00 -18.47
N THR A 397 -17.48 1.88 -19.44
CA THR A 397 -17.98 0.56 -19.88
C THR A 397 -18.29 0.47 -21.37
N PRO A 398 -17.56 -0.34 -22.17
CA PRO A 398 -16.28 -1.00 -21.86
C PRO A 398 -15.08 -0.04 -22.01
N PRO A 399 -13.99 -0.21 -21.24
CA PRO A 399 -12.79 0.60 -21.41
C PRO A 399 -12.05 0.28 -22.71
N SER A 400 -11.44 1.29 -23.33
CA SER A 400 -10.42 1.09 -24.35
C SER A 400 -9.05 0.81 -23.72
N PRO A 401 -8.10 0.18 -24.45
CA PRO A 401 -6.72 0.03 -23.97
C PRO A 401 -6.02 1.36 -23.62
N GLU A 402 -6.41 2.46 -24.26
CA GLU A 402 -5.87 3.79 -23.93
C GLU A 402 -6.45 4.33 -22.62
N ASP A 403 -7.71 4.01 -22.30
CA ASP A 403 -8.32 4.41 -21.01
C ASP A 403 -7.62 3.73 -19.84
N ILE A 404 -7.30 2.44 -19.98
CA ILE A 404 -6.54 1.66 -18.98
C ILE A 404 -5.16 2.30 -18.76
N LYS A 405 -4.39 2.50 -19.83
CA LYS A 405 -3.06 3.14 -19.76
C LYS A 405 -3.09 4.57 -19.23
N ARG A 406 -4.18 5.30 -19.47
CA ARG A 406 -4.34 6.65 -18.96
C ARG A 406 -4.65 6.65 -17.47
N LEU A 407 -5.43 5.68 -16.98
CA LEU A 407 -5.69 5.50 -15.54
C LEU A 407 -4.42 5.07 -14.79
N GLU A 408 -3.61 4.18 -15.35
CA GLU A 408 -2.30 3.78 -14.81
C GLU A 408 -1.34 4.98 -14.65
N ARG A 409 -1.18 5.79 -15.71
CA ARG A 409 -0.37 7.02 -15.65
C ARG A 409 -0.88 8.03 -14.64
N LEU A 410 -2.21 8.14 -14.51
CA LEU A 410 -2.85 9.00 -13.51
C LEU A 410 -2.55 8.48 -12.09
N SER A 411 -2.67 7.17 -11.85
CA SER A 411 -2.31 6.55 -10.57
C SER A 411 -0.85 6.82 -10.22
N MET A 412 0.07 6.57 -11.15
CA MET A 412 1.50 6.82 -10.98
C MET A 412 1.79 8.28 -10.59
N ARG A 413 1.14 9.26 -11.21
CA ARG A 413 1.30 10.68 -10.85
C ARG A 413 0.87 10.96 -9.42
N ILE A 414 -0.26 10.40 -8.98
CA ILE A 414 -0.73 10.54 -7.60
C ILE A 414 0.27 9.90 -6.63
N GLN A 415 0.69 8.67 -6.88
CA GLN A 415 1.68 7.96 -6.07
C GLN A 415 2.98 8.75 -5.94
N CYS A 416 3.51 9.26 -7.06
CA CYS A 416 4.74 10.04 -7.08
C CYS A 416 4.62 11.37 -6.33
N LEU A 417 3.45 12.02 -6.31
CA LEU A 417 3.24 13.17 -5.43
C LEU A 417 3.20 12.77 -3.95
N LEU A 418 2.56 11.65 -3.63
CA LEU A 418 2.45 11.16 -2.24
C LEU A 418 3.81 10.81 -1.61
N VAL A 419 4.81 10.46 -2.44
CA VAL A 419 6.18 10.17 -1.98
C VAL A 419 7.18 11.30 -2.30
N GLU A 420 6.69 12.49 -2.66
CA GLU A 420 7.53 13.66 -3.01
C GLU A 420 8.57 13.39 -4.11
N PHE A 421 8.21 12.57 -5.10
CA PHE A 421 9.06 12.21 -6.24
C PHE A 421 8.51 12.79 -7.56
N PRO A 422 8.76 14.08 -7.88
CA PRO A 422 8.07 14.80 -8.96
C PRO A 422 8.43 14.33 -10.39
N VAL A 423 9.34 13.36 -10.55
CA VAL A 423 9.89 12.92 -11.84
C VAL A 423 8.84 12.19 -12.70
N CYS A 424 7.68 11.82 -12.17
CA CYS A 424 6.67 11.01 -12.88
C CYS A 424 5.66 11.81 -13.74
N PHE A 425 5.76 13.14 -13.80
CA PHE A 425 4.87 14.00 -14.59
C PHE A 425 5.20 14.19 -16.09
N PRO A 426 6.41 13.94 -16.62
CA PRO A 426 6.64 13.91 -18.05
C PRO A 426 6.09 12.65 -18.72
N ILE A 427 5.77 11.61 -17.92
CA ILE A 427 5.21 10.34 -18.36
C ILE A 427 3.67 10.42 -18.45
#